data_AF-A0A7X8VHS9-F1
#
_entry.id   AF-A0A7X8VHS9-F1
#
_cell.length_a   1.000
_cell.length_b   1.000
_cell.length_c   1.000
_cell.angle_alpha   90.00
_cell.angle_beta   90.00
_cell.angle_gamma   90.00
#
_symmetry.space_group_name_H-M   'P 1'
#
loop_
_entity.id
_entity.type
_entity.pdbx_description
1 polymer ?
#
loop_
_entity_poly.entity_id
_entity_poly.type
_entity_poly.pdbx_seq_one_letter_code
_entity_poly.pdbx_strand_id
1 'polypeptide(L)'
;MSRPEQTKQLLADSLKKLVTKKPLAKISIGDITAEAGVNRQTFYYHFLDKQDLVCWIFDRDVGLIAGYDVEDTSPPEERSMLD
;
A
#
# COMPACT_ATOMS: atom_id res chain seq x y z
N MET A 1 -6.73 -0.95 14.21
CA MET A 1 -5.78 -0.59 13.14
C MET A 1 -5.29 0.83 13.39
N SER A 2 -3.98 1.06 13.38
CA SER A 2 -3.40 2.40 13.51
C SER A 2 -3.78 3.27 12.28
N ARG A 3 -3.66 4.60 12.37
CA ARG A 3 -3.91 5.50 11.22
C ARG A 3 -3.05 5.14 9.99
N PRO A 4 -1.74 4.83 10.13
CA PRO A 4 -0.91 4.39 9.01
C PRO A 4 -1.46 3.13 8.30
N GLU A 5 -1.89 2.14 9.06
CA GLU A 5 -2.45 0.89 8.52
C GLU A 5 -3.75 1.11 7.73
N GLN A 6 -4.58 2.07 8.15
CA GLN A 6 -5.79 2.45 7.42
C GLN A 6 -5.47 3.07 6.05
N THR A 7 -4.43 3.90 5.97
CA THR A 7 -4.01 4.52 4.71
C THR A 7 -3.39 3.50 3.74
N LYS A 8 -2.55 2.58 4.24
CA LYS A 8 -2.02 1.47 3.42
C LYS A 8 -3.15 0.65 2.82
N GLN A 9 -4.16 0.31 3.63
CA GLN A 9 -5.34 -0.41 3.14
C GLN A 9 -6.11 0.36 2.08
N LEU A 10 -6.33 1.66 2.28
CA LEU A 10 -7.04 2.52 1.32
C LEU A 10 -6.32 2.59 -0.04
N LEU A 11 -4.99 2.71 -0.02
CA LEU A 11 -4.16 2.69 -1.22
C LEU A 11 -4.24 1.33 -1.93
N ALA A 12 -4.22 0.24 -1.16
CA ALA A 12 -4.36 -1.12 -1.68
C ALA A 12 -5.72 -1.35 -2.36
N ASP A 13 -6.82 -0.99 -1.70
CA ASP A 13 -8.17 -1.13 -2.25
C ASP A 13 -8.34 -0.28 -3.52
N SER A 14 -7.75 0.91 -3.54
CA SER A 14 -7.76 1.79 -4.71
C SER A 14 -7.01 1.19 -5.89
N LEU A 15 -5.82 0.61 -5.65
CA LEU A 15 -5.08 -0.10 -6.69
C LEU A 15 -5.86 -1.32 -7.20
N LYS A 16 -6.42 -2.14 -6.30
CA LYS A 16 -7.27 -3.30 -6.64
C LYS A 16 -8.46 -2.89 -7.51
N LYS A 17 -9.09 -1.75 -7.22
CA LYS A 17 -10.18 -1.21 -8.04
C LYS A 17 -9.69 -0.77 -9.42
N LEU A 18 -8.54 -0.11 -9.51
CA LEU A 18 -8.01 0.37 -10.79
C LEU A 18 -7.57 -0.76 -11.73
N VAL A 19 -7.01 -1.85 -11.19
CA VAL A 19 -6.59 -3.01 -12.02
C VAL A 19 -7.76 -3.74 -12.66
N THR A 20 -8.97 -3.63 -12.10
CA THR A 20 -10.19 -4.15 -12.77
C THR A 20 -10.59 -3.33 -14.01
N LYS A 21 -10.07 -2.10 -14.16
CA LYS A 21 -10.42 -1.17 -15.23
C LYS A 21 -9.33 -1.02 -16.29
N LYS A 22 -8.06 -1.14 -15.92
CA LYS A 22 -6.92 -0.99 -16.84
C LYS A 22 -5.70 -1.82 -16.40
N PRO A 23 -4.82 -2.23 -17.32
CA PRO A 23 -3.63 -3.00 -16.98
C PRO A 23 -2.74 -2.28 -15.96
N LEU A 24 -2.16 -3.02 -15.02
CA LEU A 24 -1.27 -2.48 -13.96
C LEU A 24 -0.17 -1.59 -14.52
N ALA A 25 0.44 -1.95 -15.64
CA ALA A 25 1.49 -1.17 -16.30
C ALA A 25 1.06 0.26 -16.69
N LYS A 26 -0.24 0.48 -16.92
CA LYS A 26 -0.83 1.78 -17.28
C LYS A 26 -1.38 2.57 -16.08
N ILE A 27 -1.31 2.01 -14.87
CA ILE A 27 -1.71 2.69 -13.64
C ILE A 27 -0.52 3.48 -13.10
N SER A 28 -0.68 4.78 -12.94
CA SER A 28 0.32 5.65 -12.29
C SER A 28 0.05 5.78 -10.80
N ILE A 29 1.06 6.20 -10.03
CA ILE A 29 0.87 6.56 -8.61
C ILE A 29 -0.19 7.67 -8.46
N GLY A 30 -0.27 8.58 -9.44
CA GLY A 30 -1.28 9.64 -9.46
C GLY A 30 -2.71 9.11 -9.56
N ASP A 31 -2.94 8.07 -10.37
CA ASP A 31 -4.23 7.41 -10.46
C ASP A 31 -4.63 6.79 -9.12
N ILE A 32 -3.68 6.10 -8.47
CA ILE A 32 -3.91 5.43 -7.18
C ILE A 32 -4.26 6.46 -6.11
N THR A 33 -3.47 7.52 -6.00
CA THR A 33 -3.69 8.57 -4.99
C THR A 33 -4.99 9.33 -5.24
N ALA A 34 -5.36 9.55 -6.50
CA ALA A 34 -6.61 10.20 -6.85
C ALA A 34 -7.83 9.32 -6.52
N GLU A 35 -7.79 8.02 -6.83
CA GLU A 35 -8.84 7.07 -6.46
C GLU A 35 -8.96 6.90 -4.94
N ALA A 36 -7.83 6.93 -4.22
CA ALA A 36 -7.77 6.86 -2.76
C ALA A 36 -8.17 8.16 -2.05
N GLY A 37 -8.23 9.30 -2.76
CA GLY A 37 -8.51 10.60 -2.16
C GLY A 37 -7.38 11.12 -1.24
N VAL A 38 -6.14 10.70 -1.50
CA VAL A 38 -4.95 11.14 -0.74
C VAL A 38 -3.96 11.88 -1.64
N ASN A 39 -3.02 12.60 -1.05
CA ASN A 39 -1.96 13.24 -1.83
C ASN A 39 -0.82 12.25 -2.13
N ARG A 40 0.07 12.62 -3.07
CA ARG A 40 1.22 11.79 -3.44
C ARG A 40 2.25 11.61 -2.31
N GLN A 41 2.45 12.62 -1.47
CA GLN A 41 3.36 12.53 -0.33
C GLN A 41 2.94 11.41 0.62
N THR A 42 1.63 11.26 0.86
CA THR A 42 1.04 10.19 1.67
C THR A 42 1.31 8.81 1.07
N PHE A 43 1.32 8.67 -0.27
CA PHE A 43 1.75 7.42 -0.90
C PHE A 43 3.21 7.12 -0.57
N TYR A 44 4.11 8.08 -0.81
CA TYR A 44 5.54 7.91 -0.61
C TYR A 44 5.97 7.78 0.85
N TYR A 45 5.12 8.23 1.78
CA TYR A 45 5.30 7.98 3.20
C TYR A 45 5.11 6.49 3.55
N HIS A 46 4.34 5.74 2.76
CA HIS A 46 4.05 4.33 3.01
C HIS A 46 4.75 3.36 2.05
N PHE A 47 4.98 3.77 0.80
CA PHE A 47 5.48 2.90 -0.25
C PHE A 47 6.50 3.64 -1.13
N LEU A 48 7.57 2.94 -1.50
CA LEU A 48 8.61 3.49 -2.38
C LEU A 48 8.07 3.70 -3.80
N ASP A 49 7.31 2.72 -4.30
CA ASP A 49 6.70 2.76 -5.61
C ASP A 49 5.45 1.86 -5.71
N LYS A 50 4.91 1.73 -6.92
CA LYS A 50 3.74 0.89 -7.20
C LYS A 50 3.99 -0.60 -7.00
N GLN A 51 5.21 -1.09 -7.22
CA GLN A 51 5.54 -2.51 -7.04
C GLN A 51 5.64 -2.84 -5.55
N ASP A 52 6.17 -1.94 -4.74
CA ASP A 52 6.21 -2.06 -3.28
C ASP A 52 4.80 -2.23 -2.69
N LEU A 53 3.85 -1.39 -3.11
CA LEU A 53 2.43 -1.56 -2.76
C LEU A 53 1.86 -2.92 -3.22
N VAL A 54 2.24 -3.40 -4.40
CA VAL A 54 1.78 -4.70 -4.92
C VAL A 54 2.31 -5.85 -4.07
N CYS A 55 3.61 -5.83 -3.73
CA CYS A 55 4.21 -6.83 -2.83
C CYS A 55 3.50 -6.83 -1.48
N TRP A 56 3.28 -5.66 -0.88
CA TRP A 56 2.54 -5.56 0.38
C TRP A 56 1.13 -6.15 0.31
N ILE A 57 0.40 -5.90 -0.79
CA ILE A 57 -0.92 -6.51 -1.02
C ILE A 57 -0.82 -8.03 -1.06
N PHE A 58 0.16 -8.57 -1.79
CA PHE A 58 0.34 -10.01 -1.90
C PHE A 58 0.74 -10.63 -0.56
N ASP A 59 1.71 -10.07 0.15
CA ASP A 59 2.15 -10.59 1.44
C ASP A 59 0.99 -10.61 2.44
N ARG A 60 0.17 -9.57 2.45
CA ARG A 60 -1.01 -9.48 3.31
C ARG A 60 -2.10 -10.48 2.91
N ASP A 61 -2.50 -10.50 1.64
CA ASP A 61 -3.60 -11.36 1.18
C ASP A 61 -3.20 -12.86 1.21
N VAL A 62 -1.96 -13.18 0.86
CA VAL A 62 -1.43 -14.56 0.87
C VAL A 62 -1.15 -15.02 2.30
N GLY A 63 -0.58 -14.16 3.15
CA GLY A 63 -0.34 -14.48 4.55
C GLY A 63 -1.64 -14.83 5.29
N LEU A 64 -2.73 -14.10 5.01
CA LEU A 64 -4.07 -14.41 5.53
C LEU A 64 -4.57 -15.79 5.08
N ILE A 65 -4.29 -16.21 3.84
CA ILE A 65 -4.71 -17.51 3.31
C ILE A 65 -3.86 -18.64 3.89
N ALA A 66 -2.55 -18.41 4.05
CA ALA A 66 -1.59 -19.41 4.48
C ALA A 66 -1.54 -19.59 6.02
N GLY A 67 -2.28 -18.76 6.78
CA GLY A 67 -2.33 -18.84 8.25
C GLY A 67 -1.05 -18.38 8.93
N TYR A 68 -0.24 -17.58 8.25
CA TYR A 68 0.94 -16.94 8.83
C TYR A 68 0.55 -15.57 9.38
N ASP A 69 0.96 -15.26 10.62
CA ASP A 69 0.98 -13.88 11.09
C ASP A 69 1.93 -13.10 10.19
N VAL A 70 1.37 -12.22 9.36
CA VAL A 70 2.16 -11.32 8.52
C VAL A 70 2.75 -10.28 9.47
N GLU A 71 3.96 -10.53 9.96
CA GLU A 71 4.71 -9.47 10.63
C GLU A 71 4.83 -8.30 9.64
N ASP A 72 4.51 -7.08 10.10
CA ASP A 72 4.56 -5.89 9.26
C ASP A 72 6.01 -5.71 8.75
N THR A 73 6.27 -6.19 7.53
CA THR A 73 7.57 -6.14 6.86
C THR A 73 7.91 -4.75 6.33
N SER A 74 7.11 -3.73 6.68
CA SER A 74 7.44 -2.34 6.42
C SER A 74 8.87 -2.05 6.91
N PRO A 75 9.71 -1.39 6.09
CA PRO A 75 11.07 -1.05 6.49
C PRO A 75 11.10 -0.38 7.87
N PRO A 76 12.04 -0.75 8.76
CA PRO A 76 12.10 -0.27 10.15
C PRO A 76 12.37 1.25 10.33
N GLU A 77 12.32 2.06 9.28
CA GLU A 77 12.79 3.45 9.30
C GLU A 77 11.89 4.44 10.07
N GLU A 78 10.74 4.02 10.62
CA GLU A 78 9.84 4.92 11.36
C GLU A 78 9.78 4.72 12.89
N ARG A 79 10.64 3.87 13.47
CA ARG A 79 10.77 3.82 14.95
C ARG A 79 11.71 4.89 15.52
N SER A 80 12.31 5.77 14.71
CA SER A 80 13.43 6.63 15.15
C SER A 80 13.50 8.03 14.53
N MET A 81 12.39 8.75 14.34
CA MET A 81 12.45 10.20 13.98
C MET A 81 11.40 11.08 14.68
N LEU A 82 10.98 10.67 15.88
CA LEU A 82 10.30 11.56 16.84
C LEU A 82 11.15 11.65 18.12
N ASP A 83 12.40 12.08 17.93
CA ASP A 83 13.20 12.86 18.90
C ASP A 83 13.57 14.17 18.20
#